data_AF-A0A425W1C9-F1
#
_entry.id   AF-A0A425W1C9-F1
#
_cell.length_a   1.000
_cell.length_b   1.000
_cell.length_c   1.000
_cell.angle_alpha   90.00
_cell.angle_beta   90.00
_cell.angle_gamma   90.00
#
_symmetry.space_group_name_H-M   'P 1'
#
loop_
_entity.id
_entity.type
_entity.pdbx_description
1 polymer ?
#
loop_
_entity_poly.entity_id
_entity_poly.type
_entity_poly.pdbx_seq_one_letter_code
_entity_poly.pdbx_strand_id
1 'polypeptide(L)' 'MDLEEVEERSCALRRRYHELEQELHDSVWSIEEDALAFLTDAGIVGRLAMDHEGRWPSAEADRLPAK' A
#
# COMPACT_ATOMS: atom_id res chain seq x y z
N MET A 1 7.03 -16.26 13.58
CA MET A 1 6.57 -15.95 12.23
C MET A 1 7.77 -16.00 11.33
N ASP A 2 7.87 -17.07 10.56
CA ASP A 2 8.82 -17.18 9.47
C ASP A 2 8.21 -16.62 8.18
N LEU A 3 8.98 -16.64 7.09
CA LEU A 3 8.54 -16.09 5.82
C LEU A 3 7.41 -16.93 5.18
N GLU A 4 7.43 -18.24 5.38
CA GLU A 4 6.44 -19.17 4.82
C GLU A 4 5.06 -18.95 5.46
N GLU A 5 5.02 -18.80 6.79
CA GLU A 5 3.80 -18.43 7.52
C GLU A 5 3.25 -17.07 7.09
N VAL A 6 4.11 -16.09 6.76
CA VAL A 6 3.67 -14.78 6.25
C VAL A 6 3.08 -14.92 4.86
N GLU A 7 3.73 -15.68 3.98
CA GLU A 7 3.29 -15.89 2.60
C GLU A 7 1.93 -16.57 2.56
N GLU A 8 1.75 -17.67 3.31
CA GLU A 8 0.48 -18.40 3.36
C GLU A 8 -0.67 -17.50 3.82
N ARG A 9 -0.45 -16.73 4.89
CA ARG A 9 -1.45 -15.82 5.44
C ARG A 9 -1.78 -14.67 4.48
N SER A 10 -0.76 -14.13 3.81
CA SER A 10 -0.94 -13.05 2.82
C SER A 10 -1.73 -13.55 1.61
N CYS A 11 -1.41 -14.74 1.10
CA CYS A 11 -2.15 -15.38 0.03
C CYS A 11 -3.60 -15.67 0.41
N ALA A 12 -3.84 -16.18 1.63
CA ALA A 12 -5.19 -16.43 2.13
C ALA A 12 -6.01 -15.13 2.21
N LEU A 13 -5.39 -14.03 2.63
CA LEU A 13 -6.02 -12.72 2.68
C LEU A 13 -6.36 -12.19 1.28
N ARG A 14 -5.42 -12.28 0.31
CA ARG A 14 -5.67 -11.83 -1.08
C ARG A 14 -6.85 -12.55 -1.72
N ARG A 15 -7.01 -13.85 -1.46
CA ARG A 15 -8.17 -14.63 -1.94
C ARG A 15 -9.49 -14.10 -1.40
N ARG A 16 -9.55 -13.72 -0.12
CA ARG A 16 -10.75 -13.10 0.47
C ARG A 16 -11.08 -11.75 -0.14
N TYR A 17 -10.06 -10.97 -0.49
CA TYR A 17 -10.27 -9.72 -1.23
C TYR A 17 -10.79 -9.97 -2.65
N HIS A 18 -10.27 -10.96 -3.38
CA HIS A 18 -10.83 -11.33 -4.68
C HIS A 18 -12.31 -11.73 -4.60
N GLU A 19 -12.69 -12.51 -3.57
CA GLU A 19 -14.10 -12.86 -3.34
C GLU A 19 -14.97 -11.61 -3.18
N LEU A 20 -14.49 -10.62 -2.43
CA LEU A 20 -15.19 -9.36 -2.20
C LEU A 20 -15.23 -8.46 -3.45
N GLU A 21 -14.12 -8.35 -4.19
CA GLU A 21 -14.02 -7.61 -5.43
C GLU A 21 -15.00 -8.14 -6.47
N GLN A 22 -15.10 -9.47 -6.59
CA GLN A 22 -16.05 -10.12 -7.49
C GLN A 22 -17.50 -9.83 -7.07
N GLU A 23 -17.82 -9.82 -5.77
CA GLU A 23 -19.17 -9.52 -5.26
C GLU A 23 -19.57 -8.05 -5.47
N LEU A 24 -18.63 -7.11 -5.26
CA LEU A 24 -18.91 -5.67 -5.27
C LEU A 24 -18.74 -5.02 -6.64
N HIS A 25 -17.87 -5.56 -7.48
CA HIS A 25 -17.42 -4.91 -8.71
C HIS A 25 -17.51 -5.80 -9.95
N ASP A 26 -18.01 -7.04 -9.81
CA ASP A 26 -18.09 -8.04 -10.88
C ASP A 26 -16.75 -8.35 -11.56
N SER A 27 -15.63 -7.95 -10.95
CA SER A 27 -14.27 -8.13 -11.47
C SER A 27 -13.27 -8.21 -10.33
N VAL A 28 -12.18 -8.96 -10.54
CA VAL A 28 -11.02 -8.97 -9.65
C VAL A 28 -9.92 -8.07 -10.21
N TRP A 29 -9.09 -7.53 -9.33
CA TRP A 29 -7.95 -6.73 -9.78
C TRP A 29 -6.97 -7.54 -10.61
N SER A 30 -6.42 -6.87 -11.61
CA SER A 30 -5.29 -7.32 -12.41
C SER A 30 -3.97 -7.27 -11.61
N ILE A 31 -2.93 -7.91 -12.15
CA ILE A 31 -1.58 -7.88 -11.56
C ILE A 31 -1.06 -6.43 -11.55
N GLU A 32 -1.38 -5.63 -12.57
CA GLU A 32 -1.03 -4.23 -12.68
C GLU A 32 -1.68 -3.37 -11.60
N GLU A 33 -2.94 -3.65 -11.26
CA GLU A 33 -3.66 -2.96 -10.17
C GLU A 33 -3.13 -3.36 -8.79
N ASP A 34 -2.86 -4.65 -8.57
CA ASP A 34 -2.18 -5.13 -7.36
C ASP A 34 -0.81 -4.45 -7.18
N ALA A 35 -0.03 -4.32 -8.27
CA ALA A 35 1.25 -3.64 -8.25
C ALA A 35 1.11 -2.14 -7.94
N LEU A 36 0.07 -1.48 -8.47
CA LEU A 36 -0.20 -0.07 -8.20
C LEU A 36 -0.57 0.17 -6.73
N ALA A 37 -1.39 -0.71 -6.15
CA ALA A 37 -1.74 -0.65 -4.74
C ALA A 37 -0.51 -0.87 -3.85
N PHE A 38 0.31 -1.88 -4.15
CA PHE A 38 1.56 -2.12 -3.44
C PHE A 38 2.50 -0.90 -3.45
N LEU A 39 2.66 -0.23 -4.60
CA LEU A 39 3.47 0.98 -4.70
C LEU A 39 2.92 2.13 -3.84
N THR A 40 1.59 2.22 -3.73
CA THR A 40 0.94 3.21 -2.86
C THR A 40 1.28 2.96 -1.39
N ASP A 41 1.16 1.72 -0.93
CA ASP A 41 1.50 1.33 0.43
C ASP A 41 3.00 1.55 0.72
N ALA A 42 3.87 1.17 -0.20
CA ALA A 42 5.32 1.41 -0.08
C ALA A 42 5.64 2.91 -0.01
N GLY A 43 4.95 3.74 -0.79
CA GLY A 43 5.06 5.20 -0.72
C GLY A 43 4.63 5.76 0.63
N ILE A 44 3.55 5.24 1.22
CA ILE A 44 3.09 5.62 2.56
C ILE A 44 4.14 5.22 3.61
N VAL A 45 4.70 4.01 3.53
CA VAL A 45 5.79 3.59 4.43
C VAL A 45 6.99 4.53 4.31
N GLY A 46 7.40 4.87 3.09
CA GLY A 46 8.49 5.82 2.85
C GLY A 46 8.19 7.20 3.45
N ARG A 47 6.95 7.69 3.31
CA ARG A 47 6.50 8.93 3.93
C ARG A 47 6.59 8.89 5.46
N LEU A 48 6.06 7.83 6.07
CA LEU A 48 6.08 7.67 7.53
C LEU A 48 7.52 7.56 8.07
N ALA A 49 8.40 6.89 7.34
CA ALA A 49 9.83 6.84 7.67
C ALA A 49 10.45 8.24 7.59
N MET A 50 10.18 9.01 6.53
CA MET A 50 10.69 10.39 6.43
C MET A 50 10.14 11.31 7.53
N ASP A 51 8.88 11.13 7.94
CA ASP A 51 8.27 11.88 9.04
C ASP A 51 8.94 11.54 10.38
N HIS A 52 9.18 10.25 10.64
CA HIS A 52 9.94 9.79 11.81
C HIS A 52 11.35 10.41 11.88
N GLU A 53 12.04 10.50 10.74
CA GLU A 53 13.37 11.12 10.65
C GLU A 53 13.34 12.67 10.66
N GLY A 54 12.16 13.29 10.74
CA GLY A 54 11.99 14.75 10.70
C GLY A 54 12.37 15.37 9.35
N ARG A 55 12.32 14.57 8.28
CA ARG A 55 12.69 14.95 6.89
C ARG A 55 11.48 15.19 6.01
N TRP A 56 10.29 14.77 6.46
CA TRP A 56 9.05 15.04 5.75
C TRP A 56 8.54 16.45 6.06
N PRO A 57 8.17 17.25 5.05
CA PRO A 57 7.62 18.59 5.25
C PRO A 57 6.18 18.50 5.77
N SER A 58 6.03 18.26 7.08
CA SER A 58 4.73 18.15 7.75
C SER A 58 4.16 19.50 8.19
N ALA A 59 5.00 20.54 8.31
CA ALA A 59 4.59 21.91 8.56
C ALA A 59 4.40 22.71 7.25
N GLU A 60 3.45 23.66 7.23
CA GLU A 60 3.20 24.50 6.05
C GLU A 60 4.42 25.31 5.60
N ALA A 61 5.32 25.63 6.53
CA ALA A 61 6.56 26.36 6.26
C ALA A 61 7.60 25.56 5.44
N ASP A 62 7.48 24.22 5.39
CA ASP A 62 8.43 23.34 4.71
C ASP A 62 7.93 22.85 3.34
N ARG A 63 6.76 23.32 2.89
CA ARG A 63 6.26 22.99 1.55
C ARG A 63 7.13 23.67 0.50
N LEU A 64 7.67 22.89 -0.44
CA LEU A 64 8.32 23.42 -1.63
C LEU A 64 7.37 24.39 -2.36
N PRO A 65 7.86 25.54 -2.85
CA PRO A 65 7.00 26.50 -3.53
C PRO A 65 6.33 25.82 -4.73
N ALA A 66 5.03 26.06 -4.88
CA ALA A 66 4.30 25.64 -6.08
C ALA A 66 4.98 26.26 -7.31
N LYS A 67 5.24 25.44 -8.33
CA LYS A 67 5.77 25.90 -9.62
C LYS A 67 4.78 26.80 -10.33
#